data_AF-A0AAN6DRV9-F1
#
_entry.id   AF-A0AAN6DRV9-F1
#
_cell.length_a   1.000
_cell.length_b   1.000
_cell.length_c   1.000
_cell.angle_alpha   90.00
_cell.angle_beta   90.00
_cell.angle_gamma   90.00
#
_symmetry.space_group_name_H-M   'P 1'
#
loop_
_entity.id
_entity.type
_entity.pdbx_description
1 polymer ?
#
loop_
_entity_poly.entity_id
_entity_poly.type
_entity_poly.pdbx_seq_one_letter_code
_entity_poly.pdbx_strand_id
1 'polypeptide(L)'
;MFVREASKQRHPEENELRSSEDEPSVKMQESQSYEISDAELSEIYSFAVQLGRQAGTILQESLMQRRSDGTSGPDGNSQVLEELVMEEKMNAVDIVTKTDNEVEEYIHSKIRKRYPAHAFVGEELYSKGSSKEYLVSDAPTWVVDPLDGTVNFTHCFPMFCVSIALVVNQKPVIGVVHAPLLNQMFSACRGKGAWLNETTRLPLLGSVGVGPIPKNAPKQCVFSCEWGKDRRDLPDGNLHRKVDSFVNMAAEVGGRDGKGGMVHGVRSLGSATLDLAYTAMGAFDIWWEGGCWEWDVAAGICLLQEAGGLITTANPPENIDAASIEDAKLGGRLYLAIRPAADGPQETAREGQERLVREVWRRVRRLEYPRPGA
;
A
#
# COMPACT_ATOMS: atom_id res chain seq x y z
N MET A 1 -0.21 36.31 -78.15
CA MET A 1 1.08 35.93 -77.52
C MET A 1 0.80 34.76 -76.58
N PHE A 2 1.35 33.59 -76.91
CA PHE A 2 1.66 32.39 -76.09
C PHE A 2 1.01 32.23 -74.68
N VAL A 3 0.15 31.21 -74.45
CA VAL A 3 0.44 29.83 -73.90
C VAL A 3 0.22 29.79 -72.37
N ARG A 4 -0.38 28.81 -71.67
CA ARG A 4 -1.01 27.47 -71.87
C ARG A 4 -1.73 27.15 -70.53
N GLU A 5 -2.82 26.37 -70.54
CA GLU A 5 -3.03 25.32 -69.52
C GLU A 5 -4.05 24.31 -70.03
N ALA A 6 -3.70 23.02 -69.99
CA ALA A 6 -4.43 21.94 -70.65
C ALA A 6 -4.97 20.95 -69.62
N SER A 7 -6.25 20.63 -69.75
CA SER A 7 -6.96 19.59 -68.98
C SER A 7 -6.55 18.18 -69.43
N LYS A 8 -6.52 17.22 -68.50
CA LYS A 8 -6.73 15.80 -68.80
C LYS A 8 -7.45 15.08 -67.65
N GLN A 9 -8.60 14.49 -67.99
CA GLN A 9 -9.33 13.47 -67.22
C GLN A 9 -8.51 12.17 -67.10
N ARG A 10 -8.77 11.38 -66.04
CA ARG A 10 -8.45 9.95 -65.98
C ARG A 10 -9.60 9.16 -65.32
N HIS A 11 -9.89 8.00 -65.95
CA HIS A 11 -10.84 6.95 -65.60
C HIS A 11 -10.34 6.05 -64.43
N PRO A 12 -11.22 5.22 -63.83
CA PRO A 12 -10.91 4.39 -62.68
C PRO A 12 -10.41 3.00 -63.10
N GLU A 13 -9.47 2.42 -62.34
CA GLU A 13 -9.11 1.01 -62.41
C GLU A 13 -9.27 0.35 -61.04
N GLU A 14 -9.87 -0.84 -61.09
CA GLU A 14 -10.15 -1.80 -60.03
C GLU A 14 -8.85 -2.26 -59.35
N ASN A 15 -8.91 -2.61 -58.06
CA ASN A 15 -7.83 -3.36 -57.43
C ASN A 15 -8.38 -4.50 -56.57
N GLU A 16 -7.91 -5.69 -56.91
CA GLU A 16 -8.34 -7.00 -56.44
C GLU A 16 -7.96 -7.25 -54.97
N LEU A 17 -8.81 -8.05 -54.30
CA LEU A 17 -8.52 -8.66 -53.01
C LEU A 17 -7.24 -9.51 -53.09
N ARG A 18 -6.28 -9.22 -52.21
CA ARG A 18 -5.24 -10.18 -51.79
C ARG A 18 -5.43 -10.53 -50.32
N SER A 19 -5.69 -11.81 -50.10
CA SER A 19 -5.57 -12.51 -48.83
C SER A 19 -4.10 -12.50 -48.37
N SER A 20 -3.84 -12.01 -47.15
CA SER A 20 -2.61 -12.26 -46.42
C SER A 20 -2.94 -13.04 -45.15
N GLU A 21 -2.67 -14.34 -45.20
CA GLU A 21 -2.47 -15.18 -44.02
C GLU A 21 -1.12 -14.82 -43.35
N ASP A 22 -1.00 -15.21 -42.08
CA ASP A 22 0.18 -15.20 -41.21
C ASP A 22 0.53 -13.88 -40.48
N GLU A 23 -0.35 -13.44 -39.58
CA GLU A 23 0.12 -12.82 -38.32
C GLU A 23 0.43 -13.93 -37.30
N PRO A 24 1.62 -13.94 -36.67
CA PRO A 24 1.91 -14.91 -35.62
C PRO A 24 1.04 -14.58 -34.40
N SER A 25 0.07 -15.46 -34.14
CA SER A 25 -0.69 -15.47 -32.88
C SER A 25 0.30 -15.47 -31.71
N VAL A 26 0.35 -14.38 -30.96
CA VAL A 26 1.05 -14.32 -29.68
C VAL A 26 0.33 -15.32 -28.77
N LYS A 27 0.89 -16.52 -28.65
CA LYS A 27 0.48 -17.48 -27.63
C LYS A 27 0.71 -16.78 -26.29
N MET A 28 -0.36 -16.40 -25.61
CA MET A 28 -0.29 -16.11 -24.18
C MET A 28 0.34 -17.34 -23.53
N GLN A 29 1.58 -17.19 -23.04
CA GLN A 29 2.20 -18.20 -22.19
C GLN A 29 1.25 -18.37 -20.99
N GLU A 30 0.69 -19.57 -20.85
CA GLU A 30 0.06 -19.98 -19.59
C GLU A 30 1.09 -19.72 -18.50
N SER A 31 0.80 -18.76 -17.61
CA SER A 31 1.71 -18.50 -16.50
C SER A 31 1.66 -19.72 -15.59
N GLN A 32 2.79 -20.41 -15.48
CA GLN A 32 2.91 -21.51 -14.52
C GLN A 32 2.91 -20.87 -13.13
N SER A 33 1.82 -21.08 -12.38
CA SER A 33 1.71 -20.66 -10.99
C SER A 33 2.88 -21.24 -10.19
N TYR A 34 3.59 -20.40 -9.45
CA TYR A 34 4.66 -20.85 -8.56
C TYR A 34 4.07 -21.59 -7.36
N GLU A 35 4.52 -22.84 -7.15
CA GLU A 35 4.15 -23.61 -5.97
C GLU A 35 5.21 -23.44 -4.88
N ILE A 36 4.76 -23.08 -3.67
CA ILE A 36 5.61 -22.97 -2.48
C ILE A 36 5.04 -23.90 -1.40
N SER A 37 5.88 -24.77 -0.86
CA SER A 37 5.44 -25.71 0.19
C SER A 37 5.22 -24.99 1.52
N ASP A 38 4.35 -25.53 2.38
CA ASP A 38 4.12 -24.96 3.72
C ASP A 38 5.39 -24.97 4.58
N ALA A 39 6.25 -25.97 4.41
CA ALA A 39 7.52 -26.07 5.13
C ALA A 39 8.48 -24.94 4.70
N GLU A 40 8.63 -24.73 3.39
CA GLU A 40 9.43 -23.63 2.83
C GLU A 40 8.89 -22.27 3.25
N LEU A 41 7.56 -22.07 3.16
CA LEU A 41 6.91 -20.83 3.59
C LEU A 41 7.13 -20.55 5.09
N SER A 42 7.14 -21.59 5.93
CA SER A 42 7.45 -21.49 7.37
C SER A 42 8.88 -21.00 7.64
N GLU A 43 9.84 -21.52 6.87
CA GLU A 43 11.24 -21.13 6.98
C GLU A 43 11.44 -19.68 6.53
N ILE A 44 10.85 -19.31 5.38
CA ILE A 44 10.93 -17.93 4.87
C ILE A 44 10.26 -16.95 5.83
N TYR A 45 9.12 -17.33 6.43
CA TYR A 45 8.44 -16.51 7.43
C TYR A 45 9.33 -16.24 8.65
N SER A 46 9.98 -17.28 9.17
CA SER A 46 10.89 -17.17 10.31
C SER A 46 12.09 -16.26 9.99
N PHE A 47 12.63 -16.39 8.77
CA PHE A 47 13.67 -15.50 8.26
C PHE A 47 13.19 -14.05 8.14
N ALA A 48 12.01 -13.81 7.57
CA ALA A 48 11.44 -12.48 7.38
C ALA A 48 11.21 -11.74 8.71
N VAL A 49 10.69 -12.45 9.73
CA VAL A 49 10.51 -11.89 11.07
C VAL A 49 11.85 -11.50 11.69
N GLN A 50 12.87 -12.35 11.60
CA GLN A 50 14.21 -12.00 12.10
C GLN A 50 14.80 -10.79 11.35
N LEU A 51 14.61 -10.75 10.03
CA LEU A 51 15.10 -9.67 9.18
C LEU A 51 14.45 -8.33 9.51
N GLY A 52 13.12 -8.29 9.65
CA GLY A 52 12.39 -7.07 10.03
C GLY A 52 12.77 -6.55 11.42
N ARG A 53 13.08 -7.47 12.37
CA ARG A 53 13.54 -7.10 13.71
C ARG A 53 14.89 -6.39 13.63
N GLN A 54 15.84 -7.00 12.91
CA GLN A 54 17.18 -6.44 12.72
C GLN A 54 17.14 -5.10 11.98
N ALA A 55 16.32 -4.98 10.93
CA ALA A 55 16.14 -3.75 10.19
C ALA A 55 15.56 -2.62 11.07
N GLY A 56 14.56 -2.91 11.90
CA GLY A 56 14.03 -1.89 12.82
C GLY A 56 15.00 -1.50 13.93
N THR A 57 15.92 -2.39 14.35
CA THR A 57 17.02 -2.00 15.24
C THR A 57 17.91 -0.94 14.60
N ILE A 58 18.22 -1.05 13.30
CA ILE A 58 19.00 -0.03 12.56
C ILE A 58 18.28 1.32 12.59
N LEU A 59 16.96 1.36 12.35
CA LEU A 59 16.16 2.59 12.46
C LEU A 59 16.23 3.22 13.86
N GLN A 60 16.09 2.39 14.89
CA GLN A 60 16.13 2.83 16.29
C GLN A 60 17.51 3.38 16.68
N GLU A 61 18.58 2.70 16.27
CA GLU A 61 19.97 3.14 16.50
C GLU A 61 20.26 4.46 15.77
N SER A 62 19.80 4.62 14.52
CA SER A 62 19.92 5.88 13.77
C SER A 62 19.27 7.05 14.51
N LEU A 63 18.07 6.87 15.07
CA LEU A 63 17.43 7.91 15.88
C LEU A 63 18.15 8.18 17.20
N MET A 64 18.65 7.15 17.87
CA MET A 64 19.41 7.32 19.11
C MET A 64 20.71 8.10 18.87
N GLN A 65 21.37 7.89 17.72
CA GLN A 65 22.56 8.65 17.34
C GLN A 65 22.25 10.16 17.15
N ARG A 66 21.06 10.52 16.67
CA ARG A 66 20.63 11.94 16.60
C ARG A 66 20.37 12.55 17.97
N ARG A 67 20.03 11.74 18.97
CA ARG A 67 19.71 12.17 20.34
C ARG A 67 20.96 12.50 21.14
N SER A 68 22.07 12.89 20.52
CA SER A 68 23.18 13.46 21.26
C SER A 68 22.70 14.78 21.87
N ASP A 69 22.32 14.73 23.15
CA ASP A 69 22.39 15.90 24.01
C ASP A 69 23.77 16.51 23.77
N GLY A 70 23.83 17.82 23.59
CA GLY A 70 25.08 18.57 23.42
C GLY A 70 25.97 18.52 24.65
N THR A 71 26.32 17.33 25.16
CA THR A 71 27.45 17.13 26.04
C THR A 71 28.70 17.29 25.20
N SER A 72 29.12 18.53 25.04
CA SER A 72 30.53 18.84 24.92
C SER A 72 31.26 18.02 25.98
N GLY A 73 32.05 17.04 25.53
CA GLY A 73 33.08 16.48 26.39
C GLY A 73 33.97 17.62 26.92
N PRO A 74 34.67 17.42 28.04
CA PRO A 74 35.54 18.45 28.63
C PRO A 74 36.61 19.00 27.68
N ASP A 75 36.82 18.35 26.53
CA ASP A 75 37.85 18.66 25.55
C ASP A 75 37.39 19.59 24.40
N GLY A 76 36.19 20.15 24.44
CA GLY A 76 35.78 21.22 23.51
C GLY A 76 35.69 20.86 22.02
N ASN A 77 35.95 19.60 21.65
CA ASN A 77 35.70 19.09 20.30
C ASN A 77 34.21 18.80 20.16
N SER A 78 33.46 19.79 19.70
CA SER A 78 32.14 19.59 19.13
C SER A 78 32.33 18.72 17.88
N GLN A 79 32.13 17.40 18.01
CA GLN A 79 31.90 16.57 16.83
C GLN A 79 30.65 17.14 16.20
N VAL A 80 30.82 17.84 15.08
CA VAL A 80 29.71 18.29 14.24
C VAL A 80 28.94 17.02 13.91
N LEU A 81 27.74 16.90 14.47
CA LEU A 81 26.81 15.85 14.10
C LEU A 81 26.65 15.95 12.59
N GLU A 82 26.86 14.84 11.87
CA GLU A 82 26.46 14.78 10.47
C GLU A 82 25.01 15.24 10.42
N GLU A 83 24.79 16.41 9.83
CA GLU A 83 23.46 16.96 9.62
C GLU A 83 22.62 15.88 8.96
N LEU A 84 21.35 15.76 9.37
CA LEU A 84 20.41 14.83 8.75
C LEU A 84 20.33 15.18 7.26
N VAL A 85 21.09 14.48 6.42
CA VAL A 85 21.10 14.74 4.99
C VAL A 85 19.79 14.17 4.46
N MET A 86 18.91 15.09 4.09
CA MET A 86 17.63 14.80 3.45
C MET A 86 17.78 15.08 1.97
N GLU A 87 17.39 14.13 1.15
CA GLU A 87 17.28 14.33 -0.29
C GLU A 87 15.80 14.39 -0.66
N GLU A 88 15.39 15.44 -1.39
CA GLU A 88 14.04 15.52 -1.94
C GLU A 88 13.91 14.57 -3.15
N LYS A 89 12.85 13.76 -3.16
CA LYS A 89 12.45 12.92 -4.31
C LYS A 89 11.56 13.73 -5.26
N MET A 90 10.24 13.68 -5.09
CA MET A 90 9.30 14.37 -5.96
C MET A 90 9.13 15.86 -5.61
N ASN A 91 9.10 16.20 -4.33
CA ASN A 91 8.90 17.55 -3.81
C ASN A 91 9.32 17.61 -2.32
N ALA A 92 9.23 18.79 -1.69
CA ALA A 92 9.65 19.00 -0.31
C ALA A 92 8.94 18.14 0.77
N VAL A 93 7.86 17.43 0.44
CA VAL A 93 7.19 16.49 1.37
C VAL A 93 7.46 15.01 1.01
N ASP A 94 8.23 14.74 -0.04
CA ASP A 94 8.66 13.43 -0.48
C ASP A 94 10.19 13.37 -0.38
N ILE A 95 10.67 12.76 0.68
CA ILE A 95 12.06 12.86 1.15
C ILE A 95 12.63 11.47 1.41
N VAL A 96 13.95 11.36 1.37
CA VAL A 96 14.70 10.16 1.75
C VAL A 96 15.88 10.55 2.64
N THR A 97 16.27 9.67 3.56
CA THR A 97 17.48 9.81 4.36
C THR A 97 18.51 8.75 4.00
N LYS A 98 19.75 8.95 4.46
CA LYS A 98 20.79 7.91 4.40
C LYS A 98 20.33 6.59 5.05
N THR A 99 19.52 6.67 6.11
CA THR A 99 19.05 5.49 6.83
C THR A 99 18.11 4.63 5.98
N ASP A 100 17.25 5.22 5.14
CA ASP A 100 16.39 4.46 4.21
C ASP A 100 17.26 3.57 3.30
N ASN A 101 18.32 4.13 2.70
CA ASN A 101 19.26 3.40 1.85
C ASN A 101 20.04 2.32 2.61
N GLU A 102 20.50 2.62 3.82
CA GLU A 102 21.25 1.67 4.66
C GLU A 102 20.39 0.46 5.06
N VAL A 103 19.13 0.69 5.43
CA VAL A 103 18.19 -0.36 5.78
C VAL A 103 17.82 -1.20 4.56
N GLU A 104 17.58 -0.57 3.39
CA GLU A 104 17.27 -1.32 2.17
C GLU A 104 18.44 -2.20 1.73
N GLU A 105 19.67 -1.68 1.71
CA GLU A 105 20.85 -2.45 1.34
C GLU A 105 21.10 -3.62 2.33
N TYR A 106 20.86 -3.40 3.62
CA TYR A 106 20.91 -4.46 4.61
C TYR A 106 19.89 -5.57 4.30
N ILE A 107 18.62 -5.22 4.08
CA ILE A 107 17.55 -6.17 3.79
C ILE A 107 17.84 -6.92 2.48
N HIS A 108 18.15 -6.19 1.41
CA HIS A 108 18.43 -6.74 0.08
C HIS A 108 19.62 -7.70 0.09
N SER A 109 20.73 -7.33 0.74
CA SER A 109 21.92 -8.19 0.82
C SER A 109 21.65 -9.52 1.56
N LYS A 110 20.85 -9.49 2.63
CA LYS A 110 20.44 -10.69 3.39
C LYS A 110 19.54 -11.59 2.56
N ILE A 111 18.56 -11.01 1.88
CA ILE A 111 17.65 -11.73 0.99
C ILE A 111 18.42 -12.37 -0.16
N ARG A 112 19.23 -11.59 -0.88
CA ARG A 112 20.02 -12.07 -2.02
C ARG A 112 20.98 -13.21 -1.65
N LYS A 113 21.55 -13.16 -0.44
CA LYS A 113 22.40 -14.23 0.08
C LYS A 113 21.62 -15.52 0.37
N ARG A 114 20.41 -15.42 0.92
CA ARG A 114 19.63 -16.58 1.37
C ARG A 114 18.72 -17.16 0.27
N TYR A 115 18.22 -16.32 -0.63
CA TYR A 115 17.26 -16.62 -1.69
C TYR A 115 17.68 -15.95 -3.01
N PRO A 116 18.81 -16.36 -3.63
CA PRO A 116 19.38 -15.68 -4.81
C PRO A 116 18.49 -15.74 -6.06
N ALA A 117 17.49 -16.63 -6.09
CA ALA A 117 16.54 -16.77 -7.19
C ALA A 117 15.27 -15.92 -7.02
N HIS A 118 15.03 -15.33 -5.85
CA HIS A 118 13.85 -14.50 -5.63
C HIS A 118 14.08 -13.10 -6.20
N ALA A 119 13.03 -12.50 -6.75
CA ALA A 119 13.05 -11.12 -7.17
C ALA A 119 12.97 -10.18 -5.96
N PHE A 120 13.34 -8.91 -6.16
CA PHE A 120 13.34 -7.87 -5.14
C PHE A 120 12.79 -6.55 -5.71
N VAL A 121 11.88 -5.92 -4.98
CA VAL A 121 11.31 -4.59 -5.25
C VAL A 121 11.38 -3.80 -3.95
N GLY A 122 12.29 -2.82 -3.87
CA GLY A 122 12.42 -1.90 -2.75
C GLY A 122 12.14 -0.46 -3.19
N GLU A 123 11.57 0.37 -2.30
CA GLU A 123 11.25 1.77 -2.62
C GLU A 123 12.45 2.53 -3.20
N GLU A 124 13.63 2.39 -2.59
CA GLU A 124 14.78 3.24 -2.91
C GLU A 124 15.52 2.78 -4.17
N LEU A 125 15.68 1.47 -4.37
CA LEU A 125 16.18 0.90 -5.62
C LEU A 125 15.23 1.19 -6.79
N TYR A 126 13.92 1.11 -6.56
CA TYR A 126 12.93 1.38 -7.59
C TYR A 126 12.92 2.85 -7.99
N SER A 127 12.95 3.77 -7.00
CA SER A 127 12.96 5.22 -7.24
C SER A 127 14.16 5.67 -8.07
N LYS A 128 15.31 5.01 -7.94
CA LYS A 128 16.50 5.26 -8.78
C LYS A 128 16.33 4.82 -10.23
N GLY A 129 15.44 3.87 -10.50
CA GLY A 129 15.25 3.25 -11.83
C GLY A 129 14.39 4.06 -12.81
N SER A 130 13.71 5.13 -12.39
CA SER A 130 12.79 5.96 -13.19
C SER A 130 11.61 5.25 -13.88
N SER A 131 11.52 3.92 -13.83
CA SER A 131 10.40 3.14 -14.37
C SER A 131 9.16 3.28 -13.48
N LYS A 132 7.97 3.29 -14.11
CA LYS A 132 6.67 3.21 -13.41
C LYS A 132 6.00 1.84 -13.58
N GLU A 133 6.72 0.89 -14.17
CA GLU A 133 6.21 -0.45 -14.47
C GLU A 133 5.91 -1.24 -13.19
N TYR A 134 4.88 -2.08 -13.26
CA TYR A 134 4.62 -3.06 -12.20
C TYR A 134 5.57 -4.24 -12.36
N LEU A 135 6.42 -4.47 -11.34
CA LEU A 135 7.54 -5.42 -11.42
C LEU A 135 7.29 -6.75 -10.71
N VAL A 136 6.14 -6.89 -10.03
CA VAL A 136 5.79 -8.13 -9.33
C VAL A 136 5.19 -9.10 -10.35
N SER A 137 5.84 -10.25 -10.50
CA SER A 137 5.39 -11.34 -11.36
C SER A 137 4.81 -12.50 -10.53
N ASP A 138 4.60 -13.66 -11.16
CA ASP A 138 4.18 -14.86 -10.45
C ASP A 138 5.30 -15.48 -9.59
N ALA A 139 6.56 -15.17 -9.92
CA ALA A 139 7.72 -15.64 -9.16
C ALA A 139 7.80 -14.99 -7.75
N PRO A 140 8.41 -15.67 -6.77
CA PRO A 140 8.63 -15.11 -5.43
C PRO A 140 9.37 -13.78 -5.50
N THR A 141 8.71 -12.73 -5.03
CA THR A 141 9.20 -11.36 -5.05
C THR A 141 9.15 -10.79 -3.64
N TRP A 142 10.30 -10.34 -3.14
CA TRP A 142 10.38 -9.58 -1.90
C TRP A 142 10.02 -8.13 -2.19
N VAL A 143 8.98 -7.62 -1.52
CA VAL A 143 8.53 -6.23 -1.67
C VAL A 143 8.78 -5.53 -0.34
N VAL A 144 9.59 -4.47 -0.36
CA VAL A 144 10.18 -3.87 0.85
C VAL A 144 10.01 -2.36 0.84
N ASP A 145 9.51 -1.83 1.96
CA ASP A 145 9.70 -0.44 2.33
C ASP A 145 10.70 -0.40 3.50
N PRO A 146 11.92 0.09 3.30
CA PRO A 146 12.92 0.15 4.37
C PRO A 146 12.51 1.12 5.50
N LEU A 147 11.68 2.12 5.20
CA LEU A 147 11.22 3.13 6.14
C LEU A 147 9.90 3.77 5.64
N ASP A 148 8.78 3.14 5.95
CA ASP A 148 7.49 3.78 5.74
C ASP A 148 7.29 4.85 6.83
N GLY A 149 6.91 6.05 6.40
CA GLY A 149 6.81 7.22 7.26
C GLY A 149 8.12 8.00 7.40
N THR A 150 8.91 8.17 6.33
CA THR A 150 10.16 8.96 6.35
C THR A 150 9.98 10.36 6.95
N VAL A 151 8.86 11.05 6.67
CA VAL A 151 8.52 12.35 7.29
C VAL A 151 8.40 12.22 8.81
N ASN A 152 7.71 11.19 9.29
CA ASN A 152 7.57 10.93 10.72
C ASN A 152 8.92 10.66 11.36
N PHE A 153 9.75 9.84 10.72
CA PHE A 153 11.09 9.53 11.17
C PHE A 153 12.01 10.76 11.27
N THR A 154 11.97 11.65 10.29
CA THR A 154 12.73 12.92 10.33
C THR A 154 12.27 13.81 11.48
N HIS A 155 10.96 13.90 11.71
CA HIS A 155 10.39 14.74 12.77
C HIS A 155 10.29 14.05 14.14
N CYS A 156 10.85 12.85 14.29
CA CYS A 156 10.75 12.03 15.51
C CYS A 156 9.29 11.75 15.95
N PHE A 157 8.33 11.79 15.03
CA PHE A 157 6.98 11.31 15.27
C PHE A 157 6.99 9.77 15.25
N PRO A 158 6.45 9.07 16.26
CA PRO A 158 6.78 7.66 16.50
C PRO A 158 6.10 6.66 15.54
N MET A 159 5.37 7.14 14.53
CA MET A 159 4.60 6.31 13.59
C MET A 159 5.37 6.06 12.30
N PHE A 160 6.48 5.32 12.38
CA PHE A 160 7.21 4.84 11.21
C PHE A 160 7.60 3.38 11.40
N CYS A 161 7.86 2.66 10.32
CA CYS A 161 8.16 1.23 10.39
C CYS A 161 9.00 0.73 9.23
N VAL A 162 9.55 -0.48 9.39
CA VAL A 162 10.05 -1.29 8.27
C VAL A 162 8.90 -2.18 7.78
N SER A 163 8.69 -2.25 6.46
CA SER A 163 7.73 -3.15 5.79
C SER A 163 8.48 -4.18 4.95
N ILE A 164 8.22 -5.47 5.18
CA ILE A 164 8.78 -6.57 4.38
C ILE A 164 7.65 -7.54 4.03
N ALA A 165 7.45 -7.77 2.74
CA ALA A 165 6.52 -8.77 2.25
C ALA A 165 7.21 -9.78 1.33
N LEU A 166 6.73 -11.03 1.36
CA LEU A 166 6.95 -11.97 0.26
C LEU A 166 5.65 -12.07 -0.54
N VAL A 167 5.75 -11.84 -1.83
CA VAL A 167 4.65 -11.95 -2.79
C VAL A 167 4.91 -13.14 -3.72
N VAL A 168 3.91 -14.00 -3.89
CA VAL A 168 3.96 -15.19 -4.75
C VAL A 168 2.67 -15.24 -5.55
N ASN A 169 2.73 -15.47 -6.86
CA ASN A 169 1.57 -15.40 -7.75
C ASN A 169 0.80 -14.07 -7.58
N GLN A 170 1.56 -12.97 -7.49
CA GLN A 170 1.05 -11.60 -7.27
C GLN A 170 0.22 -11.40 -5.99
N LYS A 171 0.23 -12.37 -5.05
CA LYS A 171 -0.46 -12.29 -3.76
C LYS A 171 0.54 -12.23 -2.61
N PRO A 172 0.41 -11.27 -1.67
CA PRO A 172 1.19 -11.29 -0.44
C PRO A 172 0.92 -12.58 0.34
N VAL A 173 1.98 -13.33 0.65
CA VAL A 173 1.89 -14.60 1.41
C VAL A 173 2.62 -14.53 2.76
N ILE A 174 3.54 -13.57 2.92
CA ILE A 174 4.15 -13.21 4.20
C ILE A 174 4.14 -11.68 4.28
N GLY A 175 3.83 -11.15 5.46
CA GLY A 175 3.96 -9.72 5.77
C GLY A 175 4.62 -9.54 7.14
N VAL A 176 5.57 -8.62 7.24
CA VAL A 176 6.25 -8.21 8.47
C VAL A 176 6.31 -6.70 8.50
N VAL A 177 5.80 -6.10 9.57
CA VAL A 177 5.81 -4.65 9.81
C VAL A 177 6.39 -4.40 11.19
N HIS A 178 7.47 -3.65 11.29
CA HIS A 178 8.13 -3.39 12.57
C HIS A 178 8.26 -1.89 12.84
N ALA A 179 7.49 -1.39 13.82
CA ALA A 179 7.57 -0.04 14.36
C ALA A 179 8.41 -0.05 15.66
N PRO A 180 9.72 0.24 15.58
CA PRO A 180 10.65 -0.01 16.68
C PRO A 180 10.41 0.89 17.88
N LEU A 181 10.06 2.18 17.69
CA LEU A 181 9.79 3.08 18.83
C LEU A 181 8.55 2.71 19.62
N LEU A 182 7.61 2.01 18.99
CA LEU A 182 6.37 1.55 19.63
C LEU A 182 6.53 0.16 20.26
N ASN A 183 7.67 -0.51 20.04
CA ASN A 183 7.86 -1.93 20.35
C ASN A 183 6.73 -2.80 19.77
N GLN A 184 6.39 -2.55 18.51
CA GLN A 184 5.33 -3.25 17.81
C GLN A 184 5.88 -3.92 16.55
N MET A 185 5.77 -5.24 16.51
CA MET A 185 6.09 -6.07 15.37
C MET A 185 4.85 -6.84 14.96
N PHE A 186 4.25 -6.44 13.84
CA PHE A 186 3.16 -7.17 13.22
C PHE A 186 3.74 -8.17 12.24
N SER A 187 3.22 -9.40 12.22
CA SER A 187 3.62 -10.38 11.23
C SER A 187 2.50 -11.34 10.88
N ALA A 188 2.48 -11.80 9.63
CA ALA A 188 1.52 -12.77 9.12
C ALA A 188 2.17 -13.70 8.11
N CYS A 189 1.62 -14.90 8.02
CA CYS A 189 1.98 -15.90 7.03
C CYS A 189 0.68 -16.56 6.57
N ARG A 190 0.54 -16.79 5.26
CA ARG A 190 -0.66 -17.37 4.64
C ARG A 190 -1.13 -18.61 5.40
N GLY A 191 -2.37 -18.61 5.85
CA GLY A 191 -3.02 -19.70 6.57
C GLY A 191 -2.59 -19.87 8.04
N LYS A 192 -1.80 -18.95 8.60
CA LYS A 192 -1.27 -19.04 9.97
C LYS A 192 -1.72 -17.90 10.88
N GLY A 193 -2.56 -17.01 10.37
CA GLY A 193 -3.04 -15.84 11.08
C GLY A 193 -2.02 -14.71 11.16
N ALA A 194 -2.47 -13.58 11.68
CA ALA A 194 -1.66 -12.40 11.94
C ALA A 194 -1.40 -12.24 13.44
N TRP A 195 -0.23 -11.70 13.78
CA TRP A 195 0.31 -11.64 15.13
C TRP A 195 0.95 -10.29 15.41
N LEU A 196 0.72 -9.76 16.61
CA LEU A 196 1.45 -8.65 17.22
C LEU A 196 2.47 -9.23 18.21
N ASN A 197 3.72 -8.81 18.06
CA ASN A 197 4.87 -9.22 18.87
C ASN A 197 4.97 -10.75 19.02
N GLU A 198 4.66 -11.49 17.95
CA GLU A 198 4.69 -12.96 17.83
C GLU A 198 3.83 -13.74 18.83
N THR A 199 3.15 -13.04 19.74
CA THR A 199 2.53 -13.62 20.94
C THR A 199 1.04 -13.32 20.99
N THR A 200 0.61 -12.18 20.45
CA THR A 200 -0.79 -11.75 20.48
C THR A 200 -1.39 -11.93 19.10
N ARG A 201 -2.34 -12.85 18.96
CA ARG A 201 -3.05 -13.05 17.68
C ARG A 201 -3.98 -11.87 17.39
N LEU A 202 -4.06 -11.46 16.12
CA LEU A 202 -4.98 -10.42 15.66
C LEU A 202 -6.33 -11.01 15.19
N PRO A 203 -7.44 -10.25 15.25
CA PRO A 203 -7.55 -8.89 15.80
C PRO A 203 -7.33 -8.84 17.32
N LEU A 204 -6.95 -7.68 17.87
CA LEU A 204 -6.48 -7.54 19.26
C LEU A 204 -7.51 -8.00 20.30
N LEU A 205 -8.79 -7.76 20.01
CA LEU A 205 -9.90 -8.15 20.89
C LEU A 205 -10.46 -9.55 20.56
N GLY A 206 -9.83 -10.29 19.64
CA GLY A 206 -10.33 -11.54 19.10
C GLY A 206 -11.62 -11.38 18.27
N SER A 207 -12.09 -12.47 17.67
CA SER A 207 -13.29 -12.46 16.82
C SER A 207 -14.54 -11.99 17.58
N VAL A 208 -14.73 -12.45 18.82
CA VAL A 208 -15.87 -12.02 19.63
C VAL A 208 -15.76 -10.55 20.03
N GLY A 209 -14.57 -10.07 20.40
CA GLY A 209 -14.40 -8.70 20.89
C GLY A 209 -14.36 -7.65 19.79
N VAL A 210 -13.95 -8.00 18.56
CA VAL A 210 -14.04 -7.08 17.41
C VAL A 210 -15.49 -6.88 16.96
N GLY A 211 -16.35 -7.88 17.21
CA GLY A 211 -17.78 -7.84 16.93
C GLY A 211 -18.15 -7.69 15.45
N PRO A 212 -19.46 -7.68 15.13
CA PRO A 212 -19.93 -7.43 13.78
C PRO A 212 -19.70 -5.98 13.35
N ILE A 213 -19.81 -5.71 12.05
CA ILE A 213 -19.84 -4.34 11.54
C ILE A 213 -21.13 -3.65 12.01
N PRO A 214 -21.07 -2.41 12.56
CA PRO A 214 -22.27 -1.70 13.01
C PRO A 214 -23.32 -1.58 11.89
N LYS A 215 -24.60 -1.76 12.23
CA LYS A 215 -25.71 -1.66 11.24
C LYS A 215 -25.85 -0.27 10.64
N ASN A 216 -25.48 0.75 11.39
CA ASN A 216 -25.51 2.16 11.00
C ASN A 216 -24.15 2.67 10.50
N ALA A 217 -23.19 1.77 10.22
CA ALA A 217 -21.91 2.12 9.61
C ALA A 217 -22.11 3.04 8.38
N PRO A 218 -21.24 4.04 8.17
CA PRO A 218 -19.95 4.24 8.83
C PRO A 218 -20.06 5.02 10.14
N LYS A 219 -21.28 5.35 10.62
CA LYS A 219 -21.45 5.82 11.99
C LYS A 219 -20.90 4.76 12.93
N GLN A 220 -20.21 5.22 13.98
CA GLN A 220 -19.52 4.38 14.95
C GLN A 220 -18.21 3.73 14.50
N CYS A 221 -17.81 3.94 13.25
CA CYS A 221 -16.50 3.51 12.76
C CYS A 221 -15.42 4.55 13.04
N VAL A 222 -14.17 4.12 13.17
CA VAL A 222 -12.96 4.94 13.07
C VAL A 222 -12.41 4.84 11.64
N PHE A 223 -12.21 5.99 11.02
CA PHE A 223 -11.71 6.12 9.65
C PHE A 223 -10.26 6.58 9.65
N SER A 224 -9.36 5.79 9.08
CA SER A 224 -7.97 6.20 8.83
C SER A 224 -7.77 6.59 7.37
N CYS A 225 -6.95 7.62 7.14
CA CYS A 225 -6.65 8.15 5.83
C CYS A 225 -5.34 8.95 5.83
N GLU A 226 -4.72 9.08 4.67
CA GLU A 226 -3.49 9.85 4.48
C GLU A 226 -3.60 10.87 3.35
N TRP A 227 -2.94 12.00 3.54
CA TRP A 227 -2.92 13.11 2.58
C TRP A 227 -2.15 12.78 1.30
N GLY A 228 -1.30 11.75 1.32
CA GLY A 228 -0.43 11.34 0.21
C GLY A 228 0.71 12.34 -0.06
N LYS A 229 1.47 12.12 -1.14
CA LYS A 229 2.62 12.95 -1.55
C LYS A 229 2.27 14.06 -2.56
N ASP A 230 1.09 13.99 -3.19
CA ASP A 230 0.64 15.00 -4.15
C ASP A 230 0.25 16.30 -3.43
N ARG A 231 0.87 17.42 -3.84
CA ARG A 231 0.63 18.76 -3.29
C ARG A 231 0.16 19.75 -4.35
N ARG A 232 -0.16 19.27 -5.56
CA ARG A 232 -0.64 20.14 -6.63
C ARG A 232 -2.03 20.66 -6.27
N ASP A 233 -2.14 21.98 -6.16
CA ASP A 233 -3.41 22.67 -5.94
C ASP A 233 -4.16 22.82 -7.27
N LEU A 234 -4.73 21.71 -7.73
CA LEU A 234 -5.56 21.66 -8.93
C LEU A 234 -7.02 21.50 -8.52
N PRO A 235 -7.94 22.33 -9.05
CA PRO A 235 -9.37 22.09 -8.89
C PRO A 235 -9.72 20.66 -9.33
N ASP A 236 -10.41 19.93 -8.46
CA ASP A 236 -10.76 18.51 -8.64
C ASP A 236 -9.55 17.57 -8.82
N GLY A 237 -8.34 17.97 -8.40
CA GLY A 237 -7.19 17.08 -8.30
C GLY A 237 -7.29 16.08 -7.14
N ASN A 238 -6.37 15.11 -7.07
CA ASN A 238 -6.39 14.09 -6.02
C ASN A 238 -6.35 14.67 -4.60
N LEU A 239 -5.61 15.75 -4.37
CA LEU A 239 -5.58 16.42 -3.07
C LEU A 239 -6.98 16.89 -2.65
N HIS A 240 -7.67 17.64 -3.52
CA HIS A 240 -9.04 18.11 -3.28
C HIS A 240 -10.02 16.95 -3.09
N ARG A 241 -9.94 15.93 -3.96
CA ARG A 241 -10.81 14.75 -3.89
C ARG A 241 -10.62 13.95 -2.60
N LYS A 242 -9.38 13.80 -2.13
CA LYS A 242 -9.07 13.19 -0.83
C LYS A 242 -9.69 14.01 0.30
N VAL A 243 -9.41 15.32 0.37
CA VAL A 243 -9.95 16.21 1.40
C VAL A 243 -11.46 16.19 1.44
N ASP A 244 -12.13 16.28 0.28
CA ASP A 244 -13.59 16.20 0.20
C ASP A 244 -14.11 14.87 0.75
N SER A 245 -13.42 13.76 0.48
CA SER A 245 -13.79 12.43 1.00
C SER A 245 -13.64 12.37 2.51
N PHE A 246 -12.56 12.95 3.06
CA PHE A 246 -12.32 13.00 4.50
C PHE A 246 -13.41 13.80 5.21
N VAL A 247 -13.75 14.96 4.65
CA VAL A 247 -14.83 15.82 5.16
C VAL A 247 -16.18 15.11 5.07
N ASN A 248 -16.47 14.39 3.98
CA ASN A 248 -17.70 13.61 3.85
C ASN A 248 -17.80 12.53 4.95
N MET A 249 -16.71 11.81 5.21
CA MET A 249 -16.71 10.80 6.27
C MET A 249 -16.91 11.41 7.66
N ALA A 250 -16.31 12.58 7.93
CA ALA A 250 -16.40 13.27 9.22
C ALA A 250 -17.72 13.99 9.47
N ALA A 251 -18.37 14.53 8.44
CA ALA A 251 -19.54 15.38 8.57
C ALA A 251 -20.76 14.65 9.15
N GLU A 252 -21.68 15.41 9.75
CA GLU A 252 -22.93 14.92 10.32
C GLU A 252 -23.77 14.14 9.29
N VAL A 253 -24.52 13.13 9.76
CA VAL A 253 -25.39 12.34 8.89
C VAL A 253 -26.41 13.25 8.20
N GLY A 254 -26.53 13.12 6.87
CA GLY A 254 -27.41 13.96 6.03
C GLY A 254 -26.75 15.24 5.52
N GLY A 255 -25.66 15.70 6.14
CA GLY A 255 -24.84 16.80 5.64
C GLY A 255 -24.10 16.43 4.34
N ARG A 256 -23.46 17.43 3.72
CA ARG A 256 -22.67 17.26 2.48
C ARG A 256 -23.48 16.61 1.34
N ASP A 257 -24.69 17.11 1.11
CA ASP A 257 -25.63 16.56 0.13
C ASP A 257 -25.92 15.06 0.36
N GLY A 258 -26.11 14.68 1.64
CA GLY A 258 -26.36 13.30 2.05
C GLY A 258 -25.13 12.40 2.17
N LYS A 259 -23.91 12.92 1.93
CA LYS A 259 -22.66 12.14 1.99
C LYS A 259 -22.03 12.08 3.39
N GLY A 260 -22.59 12.78 4.37
CA GLY A 260 -22.10 12.76 5.75
C GLY A 260 -22.07 11.35 6.36
N GLY A 261 -20.89 10.91 6.80
CA GLY A 261 -20.67 9.60 7.41
C GLY A 261 -20.79 9.57 8.93
N MET A 262 -20.47 10.69 9.59
CA MET A 262 -20.43 10.82 11.06
C MET A 262 -19.64 9.69 11.74
N VAL A 263 -18.46 9.39 11.19
CA VAL A 263 -17.51 8.47 11.84
C VAL A 263 -17.16 8.97 13.25
N HIS A 264 -16.85 8.05 14.17
CA HIS A 264 -16.44 8.41 15.53
C HIS A 264 -15.15 9.24 15.55
N GLY A 265 -14.28 9.04 14.57
CA GLY A 265 -13.06 9.82 14.45
C GLY A 265 -12.35 9.56 13.13
N VAL A 266 -11.51 10.52 12.77
CA VAL A 266 -10.57 10.44 11.66
C VAL A 266 -9.15 10.33 12.21
N ARG A 267 -8.30 9.52 11.58
CA ARG A 267 -6.88 9.37 11.89
C ARG A 267 -6.04 9.53 10.62
N SER A 268 -4.85 10.08 10.80
CA SER A 268 -3.77 10.13 9.82
C SER A 268 -2.48 9.98 10.61
N LEU A 269 -1.80 8.85 10.44
CA LEU A 269 -0.61 8.50 11.18
C LEU A 269 0.67 8.88 10.43
N GLY A 270 0.62 9.09 9.11
CA GLY A 270 1.76 9.33 8.23
C GLY A 270 2.49 8.06 7.79
N SER A 271 1.84 6.89 7.87
CA SER A 271 2.37 5.59 7.44
C SER A 271 1.21 4.69 7.01
N ALA A 272 1.12 4.42 5.70
CA ALA A 272 0.09 3.57 5.11
C ALA A 272 0.21 2.11 5.62
N THR A 273 1.45 1.65 5.84
CA THR A 273 1.73 0.31 6.36
C THR A 273 1.17 0.15 7.78
N LEU A 274 1.39 1.13 8.66
CA LEU A 274 0.87 1.09 10.03
C LEU A 274 -0.64 1.25 10.09
N ASP A 275 -1.23 2.05 9.20
CA ASP A 275 -2.69 2.14 9.10
C ASP A 275 -3.32 0.79 8.76
N LEU A 276 -2.75 0.06 7.80
CA LEU A 276 -3.20 -1.30 7.46
C LEU A 276 -2.99 -2.27 8.62
N ALA A 277 -1.84 -2.22 9.31
CA ALA A 277 -1.59 -3.06 10.48
C ALA A 277 -2.58 -2.79 11.62
N TYR A 278 -2.94 -1.53 11.87
CA TYR A 278 -3.93 -1.14 12.87
C TYR A 278 -5.37 -1.46 12.44
N THR A 279 -5.66 -1.46 11.15
CA THR A 279 -6.92 -1.99 10.60
C THR A 279 -7.01 -3.50 10.81
N ALA A 280 -5.93 -4.26 10.55
CA ALA A 280 -5.85 -5.69 10.84
C ALA A 280 -5.99 -6.00 12.34
N MET A 281 -5.44 -5.12 13.19
CA MET A 281 -5.57 -5.20 14.63
C MET A 281 -7.01 -4.93 15.13
N GLY A 282 -7.86 -4.30 14.29
CA GLY A 282 -9.22 -3.89 14.63
C GLY A 282 -9.30 -2.54 15.35
N ALA A 283 -8.22 -1.76 15.38
CA ALA A 283 -8.18 -0.43 15.98
C ALA A 283 -8.78 0.64 15.07
N PHE A 284 -8.69 0.44 13.75
CA PHE A 284 -9.41 1.21 12.74
C PHE A 284 -10.45 0.31 12.11
N ASP A 285 -11.63 0.86 11.80
CA ASP A 285 -12.68 0.11 11.10
C ASP A 285 -12.49 0.18 9.57
N ILE A 286 -12.02 1.34 9.10
CA ILE A 286 -11.89 1.68 7.70
C ILE A 286 -10.52 2.33 7.51
N TRP A 287 -9.75 1.87 6.53
CA TRP A 287 -8.64 2.63 5.96
C TRP A 287 -8.89 2.83 4.46
N TRP A 288 -8.80 4.06 3.99
CA TRP A 288 -9.03 4.41 2.59
C TRP A 288 -7.93 5.30 2.07
N GLU A 289 -7.23 4.83 1.04
CA GLU A 289 -6.14 5.57 0.45
C GLU A 289 -5.96 5.31 -1.05
N GLY A 290 -5.50 6.33 -1.76
CA GLY A 290 -4.95 6.21 -3.10
C GLY A 290 -3.57 6.81 -3.20
N GLY A 291 -2.77 6.26 -4.11
CA GLY A 291 -1.40 6.67 -4.38
C GLY A 291 -0.34 5.76 -3.77
N CYS A 292 -0.69 4.78 -2.95
CA CYS A 292 0.27 3.84 -2.38
C CYS A 292 0.90 2.95 -3.47
N TRP A 293 2.14 2.57 -3.27
CA TRP A 293 2.87 1.56 -4.03
C TRP A 293 2.78 0.21 -3.31
N GLU A 294 3.25 -0.85 -3.98
CA GLU A 294 3.25 -2.22 -3.47
C GLU A 294 4.01 -2.38 -2.16
N TRP A 295 5.11 -1.63 -1.95
CA TRP A 295 5.89 -1.67 -0.71
C TRP A 295 5.16 -1.08 0.50
N ASP A 296 4.34 -0.06 0.28
CA ASP A 296 3.48 0.56 1.31
C ASP A 296 2.38 -0.40 1.82
N VAL A 297 1.93 -1.35 0.99
CA VAL A 297 0.69 -2.10 1.28
C VAL A 297 0.86 -3.61 1.35
N ALA A 298 1.85 -4.22 0.70
CA ALA A 298 1.91 -5.68 0.55
C ALA A 298 1.94 -6.40 1.91
N ALA A 299 2.77 -5.94 2.85
CA ALA A 299 2.84 -6.53 4.18
C ALA A 299 1.53 -6.32 4.97
N GLY A 300 0.97 -5.11 4.90
CA GLY A 300 -0.30 -4.75 5.53
C GLY A 300 -1.50 -5.54 4.99
N ILE A 301 -1.54 -5.81 3.68
CA ILE A 301 -2.56 -6.64 3.04
C ILE A 301 -2.51 -8.07 3.59
N CYS A 302 -1.30 -8.67 3.67
CA CYS A 302 -1.15 -10.00 4.24
C CYS A 302 -1.64 -10.05 5.70
N LEU A 303 -1.29 -9.04 6.50
CA LEU A 303 -1.74 -8.91 7.89
C LEU A 303 -3.27 -8.84 7.98
N LEU A 304 -3.89 -7.98 7.17
CA LEU A 304 -5.33 -7.75 7.17
C LEU A 304 -6.09 -9.02 6.78
N GLN A 305 -5.69 -9.68 5.69
CA GLN A 305 -6.34 -10.90 5.22
C GLN A 305 -6.21 -12.04 6.24
N GLU A 306 -5.02 -12.23 6.81
CA GLU A 306 -4.79 -13.27 7.84
C GLU A 306 -5.48 -12.95 9.18
N ALA A 307 -5.82 -11.69 9.43
CA ALA A 307 -6.67 -11.28 10.55
C ALA A 307 -8.18 -11.45 10.25
N GLY A 308 -8.58 -11.69 8.99
CA GLY A 308 -9.98 -11.81 8.56
C GLY A 308 -10.62 -10.50 8.07
N GLY A 309 -9.81 -9.49 7.75
CA GLY A 309 -10.25 -8.24 7.14
C GLY A 309 -10.49 -8.35 5.63
N LEU A 310 -11.06 -7.29 5.06
CA LEU A 310 -11.37 -7.17 3.64
C LEU A 310 -10.51 -6.05 3.03
N ILE A 311 -9.88 -6.31 1.88
CA ILE A 311 -9.21 -5.27 1.07
C ILE A 311 -9.82 -5.23 -0.33
N THR A 312 -10.19 -4.05 -0.80
CA THR A 312 -10.72 -3.82 -2.15
C THR A 312 -10.23 -2.48 -2.71
N THR A 313 -10.71 -2.07 -3.88
CA THR A 313 -10.35 -0.78 -4.47
C THR A 313 -10.95 0.40 -3.71
N ALA A 314 -10.18 1.48 -3.59
CA ALA A 314 -10.64 2.76 -3.04
C ALA A 314 -11.80 3.37 -3.83
N ASN A 315 -11.86 3.11 -5.14
CA ASN A 315 -12.78 3.81 -6.03
C ASN A 315 -14.13 3.13 -6.15
N PRO A 316 -15.24 3.89 -6.12
CA PRO A 316 -16.55 3.32 -6.36
C PRO A 316 -16.71 2.84 -7.82
N PRO A 317 -17.39 1.71 -8.04
CA PRO A 317 -17.86 1.31 -9.36
C PRO A 317 -18.99 2.23 -9.83
N GLU A 318 -19.41 2.09 -11.08
CA GLU A 318 -20.53 2.89 -11.63
C GLU A 318 -21.85 2.61 -10.89
N ASN A 319 -22.13 1.32 -10.63
CA ASN A 319 -23.28 0.90 -9.85
C ASN A 319 -22.83 0.28 -8.52
N ILE A 320 -22.86 1.08 -7.46
CA ILE A 320 -22.43 0.68 -6.11
C ILE A 320 -23.27 -0.47 -5.55
N ASP A 321 -24.56 -0.59 -5.90
CA ASP A 321 -25.44 -1.59 -5.29
C ASP A 321 -25.35 -2.96 -5.97
N ALA A 322 -25.03 -3.00 -7.27
CA ALA A 322 -24.97 -4.22 -8.07
C ALA A 322 -23.55 -4.81 -8.23
N ALA A 323 -22.50 -4.04 -7.97
CA ALA A 323 -21.13 -4.49 -8.21
C ALA A 323 -20.67 -5.58 -7.23
N SER A 324 -19.91 -6.54 -7.74
CA SER A 324 -19.09 -7.45 -6.93
C SER A 324 -17.97 -6.67 -6.23
N ILE A 325 -17.59 -7.11 -5.03
CA ILE A 325 -16.47 -6.55 -4.28
C ILE A 325 -15.28 -7.50 -4.44
N GLU A 326 -14.43 -7.19 -5.41
CA GLU A 326 -13.22 -7.93 -5.71
C GLU A 326 -12.08 -7.52 -4.79
N ASP A 327 -11.13 -8.43 -4.56
CA ASP A 327 -9.91 -8.12 -3.83
C ASP A 327 -9.09 -7.04 -4.56
N ALA A 328 -8.42 -6.18 -3.79
CA ALA A 328 -7.56 -5.17 -4.39
C ALA A 328 -6.41 -5.81 -5.18
N LYS A 329 -6.16 -5.29 -6.38
CA LYS A 329 -4.99 -5.66 -7.17
C LYS A 329 -3.75 -4.97 -6.61
N LEU A 330 -2.75 -5.77 -6.22
CA LEU A 330 -1.47 -5.23 -5.80
C LEU A 330 -0.85 -4.42 -6.95
N GLY A 331 -0.39 -3.21 -6.66
CA GLY A 331 0.12 -2.28 -7.68
C GLY A 331 -0.93 -1.36 -8.30
N GLY A 332 -2.23 -1.60 -8.04
CA GLY A 332 -3.35 -0.79 -8.54
C GLY A 332 -3.49 0.60 -7.90
N ARG A 333 -2.68 0.89 -6.86
CA ARG A 333 -2.55 2.20 -6.18
C ARG A 333 -3.82 2.76 -5.54
N LEU A 334 -4.86 1.96 -5.39
CA LEU A 334 -6.17 2.37 -4.89
C LEU A 334 -6.67 1.30 -3.93
N TYR A 335 -6.76 1.61 -2.64
CA TYR A 335 -7.01 0.63 -1.61
C TYR A 335 -8.04 1.10 -0.57
N LEU A 336 -8.96 0.20 -0.23
CA LEU A 336 -9.94 0.33 0.83
C LEU A 336 -9.88 -0.94 1.68
N ALA A 337 -9.45 -0.80 2.93
CA ALA A 337 -9.42 -1.85 3.91
C ALA A 337 -10.57 -1.70 4.92
N ILE A 338 -11.25 -2.81 5.19
CA ILE A 338 -12.19 -2.94 6.30
C ILE A 338 -11.63 -3.95 7.30
N ARG A 339 -11.71 -3.61 8.58
CA ARG A 339 -11.24 -4.46 9.68
C ARG A 339 -11.83 -5.87 9.67
N PRO A 340 -11.22 -6.82 10.39
CA PRO A 340 -11.86 -8.07 10.75
C PRO A 340 -13.21 -7.86 11.45
N ALA A 341 -14.16 -8.75 11.20
CA ALA A 341 -15.48 -8.72 11.80
C ALA A 341 -15.93 -10.13 12.23
N ALA A 342 -16.89 -10.20 13.14
CA ALA A 342 -17.64 -11.41 13.44
C ALA A 342 -18.99 -11.42 12.73
N ASP A 343 -19.60 -12.61 12.64
CA ASP A 343 -20.97 -12.75 12.17
C ASP A 343 -21.92 -11.99 13.10
N GLY A 344 -22.87 -11.29 12.48
CA GLY A 344 -24.01 -10.69 13.15
C GLY A 344 -25.22 -11.63 13.16
N PRO A 345 -26.30 -11.25 13.85
CA PRO A 345 -27.53 -12.06 13.87
C PRO A 345 -28.23 -12.22 12.51
N GLN A 346 -27.91 -11.37 11.53
CA GLN A 346 -28.63 -11.26 10.25
C GLN A 346 -27.71 -11.24 9.02
N GLU A 347 -26.40 -11.16 9.22
CA GLU A 347 -25.41 -11.10 8.14
C GLU A 347 -24.11 -11.74 8.64
N THR A 348 -23.38 -12.38 7.74
CA THR A 348 -22.03 -12.88 7.97
C THR A 348 -21.04 -11.72 8.13
N ALA A 349 -19.86 -12.00 8.68
CA ALA A 349 -18.77 -11.04 8.78
C ALA A 349 -18.44 -10.39 7.43
N ARG A 350 -18.39 -11.20 6.36
CA ARG A 350 -18.09 -10.74 5.00
C ARG A 350 -19.20 -9.82 4.46
N GLU A 351 -20.47 -10.19 4.63
CA GLU A 351 -21.60 -9.34 4.21
C GLU A 351 -21.59 -7.99 4.94
N GLY A 352 -21.26 -7.98 6.24
CA GLY A 352 -21.10 -6.74 7.00
C GLY A 352 -19.96 -5.86 6.49
N GLN A 353 -18.81 -6.45 6.18
CA GLN A 353 -17.67 -5.73 5.58
C GLN A 353 -18.03 -5.16 4.21
N GLU A 354 -18.68 -5.95 3.35
CA GLU A 354 -19.12 -5.54 2.03
C GLU A 354 -20.16 -4.42 2.07
N ARG A 355 -21.09 -4.48 3.03
CA ARG A 355 -22.02 -3.39 3.30
C ARG A 355 -21.27 -2.11 3.65
N LEU A 356 -20.27 -2.18 4.53
CA LEU A 356 -19.48 -1.01 4.90
C LEU A 356 -18.62 -0.48 3.74
N VAL A 357 -18.08 -1.35 2.87
CA VAL A 357 -17.42 -0.91 1.62
C VAL A 357 -18.35 -0.04 0.78
N ARG A 358 -19.61 -0.48 0.57
CA ARG A 358 -20.59 0.29 -0.21
C ARG A 358 -20.90 1.63 0.46
N GLU A 359 -21.01 1.66 1.78
CA GLU A 359 -21.19 2.90 2.53
C GLU A 359 -20.00 3.87 2.37
N VAL A 360 -18.77 3.37 2.36
CA VAL A 360 -17.58 4.20 2.08
C VAL A 360 -17.63 4.72 0.64
N TRP A 361 -17.89 3.86 -0.34
CA TRP A 361 -18.00 4.22 -1.76
C TRP A 361 -19.05 5.30 -2.06
N ARG A 362 -20.17 5.34 -1.33
CA ARG A 362 -21.18 6.41 -1.48
C ARG A 362 -20.68 7.79 -1.00
N ARG A 363 -19.61 7.84 -0.21
CA ARG A 363 -19.14 9.06 0.48
C ARG A 363 -17.81 9.56 -0.06
N VAL A 364 -16.99 8.69 -0.63
CA VAL A 364 -15.68 9.05 -1.18
C VAL A 364 -15.76 9.52 -2.62
N ARG A 365 -14.82 10.37 -3.01
CA ARG A 365 -14.59 10.81 -4.38
C ARG A 365 -13.70 9.79 -5.09
N ARG A 366 -13.95 9.57 -6.39
CA ARG A 366 -13.05 8.81 -7.27
C ARG A 366 -11.68 9.48 -7.37
N LEU A 367 -10.62 8.76 -7.04
CA LEU A 367 -9.22 9.16 -7.18
C LEU A 367 -8.63 8.73 -8.53
N GLU A 368 -7.61 9.46 -8.99
CA GLU A 368 -6.90 9.20 -10.26
C GLU A 368 -5.42 8.90 -10.01
N TYR A 369 -5.09 7.62 -9.87
CA TYR A 369 -3.70 7.13 -9.76
C TYR A 369 -3.41 6.09 -10.85
N PRO A 370 -3.41 6.48 -12.14
CA PRO A 370 -3.18 5.53 -13.22
C PRO A 370 -1.76 4.94 -13.15
N ARG A 371 -1.67 3.62 -13.33
CA ARG A 371 -0.42 2.90 -13.55
C ARG A 371 -0.65 1.91 -14.70
N PRO A 372 -0.08 2.14 -15.89
CA PRO A 372 -0.18 1.17 -16.98
C PRO A 372 0.38 -0.19 -16.55
N GLY A 373 -0.35 -1.27 -16.82
CA GLY A 373 0.10 -2.65 -16.58
C GLY A 373 -0.12 -3.21 -15.16
N ALA A 374 -0.79 -2.49 -14.26
CA ALA A 374 -1.20 -2.96 -12.93
C ALA A 374 -2.70 -3.26 -12.83
#